data_AF-Q112I0-F1
#
_entry.id   AF-Q112I0-F1
#
_cell.length_a   1.000
_cell.length_b   1.000
_cell.length_c   1.000
_cell.angle_alpha   90.00
_cell.angle_beta   90.00
_cell.angle_gamma   90.00
#
_symmetry.space_group_name_H-M   'P 1'
#
loop_
_entity.id
_entity.type
_entity.pdbx_description
1 polymer ?
#
loop_
_entity_poly.entity_id
_entity_poly.type
_entity_poly.pdbx_seq_one_letter_code
_entity_poly.pdbx_strand_id
1 'polypeptide(L)'
;MFDNPYKNKIKMSSAVNEIFQDVEFKAQLLVKSWHNFYIEISQHLPETYQPEMKELSNNLEKALEKLLGELRSPTLTIATTGTTSSGKSTLVNLLCEAEIVPMAVSEMSAGVVTIEYSDKISLVIDETPEATWECGE
;
A
#
# COMPACT_ATOMS: atom_id res chain seq x y z
N MET A 1 11.03 13.22 -37.21
CA MET A 1 10.14 12.21 -36.60
C MET A 1 10.35 12.34 -35.10
N PHE A 2 9.49 13.09 -34.42
CA PHE A 2 9.64 13.33 -32.98
C PHE A 2 9.09 12.10 -32.25
N ASP A 3 9.94 11.41 -31.50
CA ASP A 3 9.52 10.32 -30.64
C ASP A 3 8.53 10.85 -29.60
N ASN A 4 7.35 10.25 -29.55
CA ASN A 4 6.30 10.64 -28.61
C ASN A 4 6.78 10.33 -27.17
N PRO A 5 7.01 11.35 -26.32
CA PRO A 5 7.55 11.16 -24.97
C PRO A 5 6.57 10.41 -24.04
N TYR A 6 5.29 10.34 -24.40
CA TYR A 6 4.28 9.59 -23.66
C TYR A 6 4.25 8.10 -23.98
N LYS A 7 4.91 7.67 -25.07
CA LYS A 7 4.92 6.27 -25.51
C LYS A 7 5.56 5.34 -24.47
N ASN A 8 6.57 5.82 -23.74
CA ASN A 8 7.19 5.08 -22.64
C ASN A 8 6.37 5.12 -21.35
N LYS A 9 5.67 6.22 -21.04
CA LYS A 9 4.75 6.30 -19.88
C LYS A 9 3.58 5.31 -20.01
N ILE A 10 2.98 5.22 -21.19
CA ILE A 10 1.85 4.30 -21.48
C ILE A 10 2.29 2.82 -21.40
N LYS A 11 3.52 2.51 -21.79
CA LYS A 11 4.07 1.14 -21.78
C LYS A 11 4.47 0.69 -20.37
N MET A 12 4.92 1.61 -19.52
CA MET A 12 5.28 1.31 -18.14
C MET A 12 4.03 1.16 -17.25
N SER A 13 2.97 1.94 -17.50
CA SER A 13 1.68 1.73 -16.83
C SER A 13 1.01 0.42 -17.23
N SER A 14 1.17 -0.05 -18.48
CA SER A 14 0.60 -1.33 -18.90
C SER A 14 1.28 -2.52 -18.23
N ALA A 15 2.62 -2.54 -18.18
CA ALA A 15 3.37 -3.63 -17.56
C ALA A 15 3.13 -3.74 -16.04
N VAL A 16 3.00 -2.60 -15.35
CA VAL A 16 2.69 -2.58 -13.91
C VAL A 16 1.26 -3.07 -13.64
N ASN A 17 0.29 -2.66 -14.47
CA ASN A 17 -1.08 -3.16 -14.37
C ASN A 17 -1.18 -4.67 -14.66
N GLU A 18 -0.40 -5.18 -15.61
CA GLU A 18 -0.33 -6.62 -15.90
C GLU A 18 0.12 -7.43 -14.67
N ILE A 19 1.11 -6.94 -13.92
CA ILE A 19 1.58 -7.60 -12.68
C ILE A 19 0.45 -7.69 -11.65
N PHE A 20 -0.28 -6.59 -11.41
CA PHE A 20 -1.38 -6.59 -10.45
C PHE A 20 -2.54 -7.50 -10.87
N GLN A 21 -2.87 -7.52 -12.17
CA GLN A 21 -3.87 -8.42 -12.74
C GLN A 21 -3.47 -9.90 -12.59
N ASP A 22 -2.21 -10.23 -12.84
CA ASP A 22 -1.69 -11.60 -12.66
C ASP A 22 -1.77 -12.06 -11.20
N VAL A 23 -1.48 -11.17 -10.25
CA VAL A 23 -1.59 -11.49 -8.82
C VAL A 23 -3.05 -11.64 -8.41
N GLU A 24 -3.96 -10.78 -8.90
CA GLU A 24 -5.40 -10.92 -8.67
C GLU A 24 -5.93 -12.25 -9.22
N PHE A 25 -5.53 -12.64 -10.43
CA PHE A 25 -5.90 -13.93 -11.02
C PHE A 25 -5.41 -15.11 -10.18
N LYS A 26 -4.17 -15.07 -9.71
CA LYS A 26 -3.62 -16.12 -8.82
C LYS A 26 -4.36 -16.18 -7.48
N ALA A 27 -4.73 -15.03 -6.91
CA ALA A 27 -5.52 -14.97 -5.69
C ALA A 27 -6.90 -15.62 -5.87
N GLN A 28 -7.59 -15.34 -6.99
CA GLN A 28 -8.86 -15.97 -7.33
C GLN A 28 -8.73 -17.49 -7.54
N LEU A 29 -7.64 -17.94 -8.16
CA LEU A 29 -7.34 -19.37 -8.29
C LEU A 29 -7.16 -20.03 -6.92
N LEU A 30 -6.44 -19.38 -6.00
CA LEU A 30 -6.24 -19.89 -4.64
C LEU A 30 -7.57 -20.05 -3.90
N VAL A 31 -8.49 -19.07 -3.98
CA VAL A 31 -9.84 -19.18 -3.40
C VAL A 31 -10.54 -20.44 -3.90
N LYS A 32 -10.54 -20.63 -5.21
CA LYS A 32 -11.21 -21.78 -5.85
C LYS A 32 -10.58 -23.11 -5.41
N SER A 33 -9.26 -23.17 -5.39
CA SER A 33 -8.52 -24.36 -4.94
C SER A 33 -8.78 -24.66 -3.47
N TRP A 34 -8.78 -23.65 -2.60
CA TRP A 34 -9.10 -23.80 -1.18
C TRP A 34 -10.53 -24.29 -0.97
N HIS A 35 -11.50 -23.70 -1.67
CA HIS A 35 -12.90 -24.10 -1.55
C HIS A 35 -13.11 -25.59 -1.90
N ASN A 36 -12.51 -26.03 -3.01
CA ASN A 36 -12.57 -27.44 -3.42
C ASN A 36 -11.92 -28.35 -2.37
N PHE A 37 -10.73 -27.98 -1.89
CA PHE A 37 -10.01 -28.72 -0.86
C PHE A 37 -10.82 -28.81 0.44
N TYR A 38 -11.42 -27.69 0.87
CA TYR A 38 -12.26 -27.63 2.06
C TYR A 38 -13.45 -28.59 1.95
N ILE A 39 -14.17 -28.59 0.82
CA ILE A 39 -15.31 -29.49 0.60
C ILE A 39 -14.87 -30.96 0.63
N GLU A 40 -13.76 -31.29 -0.02
CA GLU A 40 -13.27 -32.66 -0.10
C GLU A 40 -12.78 -33.17 1.26
N ILE A 41 -11.91 -32.42 1.92
CA ILE A 41 -11.28 -32.85 3.17
C ILE A 41 -12.25 -32.80 4.35
N SER A 42 -13.23 -31.88 4.36
CA SER A 42 -14.24 -31.82 5.43
C SER A 42 -15.15 -33.06 5.47
N GLN A 43 -15.28 -33.80 4.36
CA GLN A 43 -16.00 -35.09 4.32
C GLN A 43 -15.20 -36.24 4.92
N HIS A 44 -13.87 -36.11 4.97
CA HIS A 44 -12.96 -37.15 5.44
C HIS A 44 -12.41 -36.89 6.84
N LEU A 45 -12.59 -35.69 7.38
CA LEU A 45 -12.15 -35.31 8.71
C LEU A 45 -13.21 -35.58 9.79
N PRO A 46 -12.78 -35.93 11.02
CA PRO A 46 -13.67 -35.95 12.17
C PRO A 46 -14.29 -34.57 12.44
N GLU A 47 -15.53 -34.55 12.96
CA GLU A 47 -16.26 -33.31 13.27
C GLU A 47 -15.50 -32.37 14.22
N THR A 48 -14.60 -32.91 15.05
CA THR A 48 -13.76 -32.14 15.97
C THR A 48 -12.86 -31.11 15.27
N TYR A 49 -12.53 -31.32 14.00
CA TYR A 49 -11.69 -30.42 13.19
C TYR A 49 -12.50 -29.36 12.41
N GLN A 50 -13.82 -29.46 12.39
CA GLN A 50 -14.68 -28.51 11.67
C GLN A 50 -14.52 -27.05 12.15
N PRO A 51 -14.39 -26.77 13.47
CA PRO A 51 -14.15 -25.40 13.95
C PRO A 51 -12.84 -24.81 13.42
N GLU A 52 -11.75 -25.58 13.48
CA GLU A 52 -10.41 -25.17 13.02
C GLU A 52 -10.39 -24.95 11.50
N MET A 53 -11.00 -25.85 10.73
CA MET A 53 -11.13 -25.72 9.28
C MET A 53 -11.95 -24.49 8.87
N LYS A 54 -13.02 -24.19 9.63
CA LYS A 54 -13.84 -23.00 9.42
C LYS A 54 -13.06 -21.72 9.76
N GLU A 55 -12.33 -21.72 10.87
CA GLU A 55 -11.48 -20.59 11.26
C GLU A 55 -10.39 -20.30 10.22
N LEU A 56 -9.70 -21.34 9.75
CA LEU A 56 -8.68 -21.21 8.71
C LEU A 56 -9.27 -20.65 7.41
N SER A 57 -10.45 -21.11 7.01
CA SER A 57 -11.15 -20.60 5.83
C SER A 57 -11.52 -19.12 5.98
N ASN A 58 -12.05 -18.72 7.14
CA ASN A 58 -12.40 -17.32 7.42
C ASN A 58 -11.15 -16.42 7.42
N ASN A 59 -10.04 -16.89 7.99
CA ASN A 59 -8.80 -16.12 8.04
C ASN A 59 -8.19 -15.96 6.63
N LEU A 60 -8.25 -17.01 5.81
CA LEU A 60 -7.84 -16.94 4.42
C LEU A 60 -8.71 -15.95 3.62
N GLU A 61 -10.02 -15.99 3.79
CA GLU A 61 -10.96 -15.06 3.15
C GLU A 61 -10.62 -13.61 3.50
N LYS A 62 -10.47 -13.29 4.79
CA LYS A 62 -10.07 -11.95 5.24
C LYS A 62 -8.73 -11.49 4.67
N ALA A 63 -7.73 -12.38 4.66
CA ALA A 63 -6.42 -12.06 4.11
C ALA A 63 -6.48 -11.79 2.59
N LEU A 64 -7.32 -12.53 1.87
CA LEU A 64 -7.52 -12.35 0.44
C LEU A 64 -8.33 -11.10 0.11
N GLU A 65 -9.37 -10.78 0.88
CA GLU A 65 -10.11 -9.52 0.74
C GLU A 65 -9.17 -8.32 0.92
N LYS A 66 -8.30 -8.37 1.93
CA LYS A 66 -7.28 -7.33 2.14
C LYS A 66 -6.34 -7.22 0.95
N LEU A 67 -5.77 -8.35 0.49
CA LEU A 67 -4.88 -8.38 -0.68
C LEU A 67 -5.57 -7.80 -1.93
N LEU A 68 -6.79 -8.24 -2.24
CA LEU A 68 -7.54 -7.76 -3.40
C LEU A 68 -7.88 -6.28 -3.29
N GLY A 69 -8.16 -5.78 -2.08
CA GLY A 69 -8.31 -4.35 -1.82
C GLY A 69 -7.05 -3.56 -2.14
N GLU A 70 -5.90 -4.01 -1.66
CA GLU A 70 -4.59 -3.37 -1.88
C GLU A 70 -4.16 -3.42 -3.36
N LEU A 71 -4.46 -4.51 -4.08
CA LEU A 71 -4.15 -4.65 -5.52
C LEU A 71 -4.96 -3.70 -6.41
N ARG A 72 -6.18 -3.32 -5.99
CA ARG A 72 -7.05 -2.39 -6.72
C ARG A 72 -6.61 -0.93 -6.58
N SER A 73 -5.95 -0.62 -5.48
CA SER A 73 -5.44 0.72 -5.16
C SER A 73 -3.98 0.62 -4.73
N PRO A 74 -3.07 0.21 -5.63
CA PRO A 74 -1.69 -0.03 -5.27
C PRO A 74 -0.98 1.27 -4.87
N THR A 75 -0.39 1.29 -3.68
CA THR A 75 0.38 2.43 -3.18
C THR A 75 1.86 2.29 -3.54
N LEU A 76 2.43 3.29 -4.22
CA LEU A 76 3.87 3.41 -4.39
C LEU A 76 4.45 4.27 -3.26
N THR A 77 5.20 3.65 -2.35
CA THR A 77 5.89 4.38 -1.27
C THR A 77 7.31 4.75 -1.71
N ILE A 78 7.64 6.04 -1.63
CA ILE A 78 8.99 6.56 -1.88
C ILE A 78 9.55 7.09 -0.56
N ALA A 79 10.62 6.48 -0.06
CA ALA A 79 11.34 6.96 1.11
C ALA A 79 12.58 7.78 0.68
N THR A 80 12.59 9.08 0.96
CA THR A 80 13.75 9.94 0.72
C THR A 80 14.60 10.06 1.98
N THR A 81 15.86 9.64 1.94
CA THR A 81 16.82 9.76 3.05
C THR A 81 18.05 10.56 2.63
N GLY A 82 18.79 11.10 3.60
CA GLY A 82 19.94 11.94 3.33
C GLY A 82 20.18 12.97 4.43
N THR A 83 21.39 13.54 4.46
CA THR A 83 21.75 14.56 5.45
C THR A 83 20.86 15.79 5.35
N THR A 84 20.79 16.60 6.40
CA THR A 84 20.14 17.91 6.36
C THR A 84 20.69 18.72 5.18
N SER A 85 19.79 19.46 4.49
CA SER A 85 20.12 20.29 3.32
C SER A 85 20.57 19.55 2.06
N SER A 86 20.42 18.22 1.98
CA SER A 86 20.73 17.44 0.76
C SER A 86 19.67 17.55 -0.36
N GLY A 87 18.66 18.42 -0.20
CA GLY A 87 17.58 18.63 -1.19
C GLY A 87 16.41 17.63 -1.12
N LYS A 88 16.23 16.90 -0.01
CA LYS A 88 15.13 15.93 0.15
C LYS A 88 13.75 16.58 -0.08
N SER A 89 13.47 17.68 0.63
CA SER A 89 12.19 18.40 0.51
C SER A 89 11.98 18.95 -0.90
N THR A 90 13.05 19.39 -1.57
CA THR A 90 12.99 19.85 -2.97
C THR A 90 12.60 18.73 -3.91
N LEU A 91 13.16 17.52 -3.73
CA LEU A 91 12.78 16.36 -4.54
C LEU A 91 11.32 15.95 -4.29
N VAL A 92 10.89 15.92 -3.04
CA VAL A 92 9.50 15.58 -2.69
C VAL A 92 8.52 16.59 -3.31
N ASN A 93 8.77 17.89 -3.15
CA ASN A 93 7.96 18.95 -3.76
C ASN A 93 7.93 18.88 -5.29
N LEU A 94 9.06 18.49 -5.91
CA LEU A 94 9.11 18.26 -7.35
C LEU A 94 8.22 17.07 -7.77
N LEU A 95 8.26 15.95 -7.04
CA LEU A 95 7.42 14.79 -7.32
C LEU A 95 5.93 15.06 -7.12
N CYS A 96 5.60 15.92 -6.16
CA CYS A 96 4.24 16.37 -5.88
C CYS A 96 3.77 17.51 -6.79
N GLU A 97 4.67 18.10 -7.60
CA GLU A 97 4.44 19.31 -8.39
C GLU A 97 3.87 20.49 -7.57
N ALA A 98 4.16 20.51 -6.26
CA ALA A 98 3.65 21.48 -5.30
C ALA A 98 4.59 21.63 -4.10
N GLU A 99 4.56 22.79 -3.44
CA GLU A 99 5.29 23.04 -2.19
C GLU A 99 4.52 22.46 -0.99
N ILE A 100 4.63 21.14 -0.79
CA ILE A 100 3.92 20.41 0.26
C ILE A 100 4.76 20.30 1.54
N VAL A 101 6.08 20.07 1.40
CA VAL A 101 7.00 19.98 2.53
C VAL A 101 7.85 21.24 2.68
N PRO A 102 8.12 21.65 3.94
CA PRO A 102 8.93 22.82 4.22
C PRO A 102 10.35 22.67 3.66
N MET A 103 10.90 23.77 3.14
CA MET A 103 12.24 23.85 2.55
C MET A 103 13.19 24.78 3.31
N ALA A 104 12.72 25.56 4.30
CA ALA A 104 13.56 26.52 5.00
C ALA A 104 14.50 25.84 6.02
N VAL A 105 15.71 26.38 6.19
CA VAL A 105 16.75 25.81 7.08
C VAL A 105 16.36 25.87 8.57
N SER A 106 15.45 26.75 8.95
CA SER A 106 14.83 26.79 10.28
C SER A 106 13.71 25.77 10.48
N GLU A 107 13.20 25.16 9.40
CA GLU A 107 12.11 24.20 9.36
C GLU A 107 12.67 22.79 9.16
N MET A 108 13.59 22.38 10.04
CA MET A 108 14.12 21.02 10.03
C MET A 108 13.07 20.06 10.60
N SER A 109 12.53 19.16 9.77
CA SER A 109 11.80 18.00 10.26
C SER A 109 12.80 17.06 10.97
N ALA A 110 12.84 17.11 12.30
CA ALA A 110 13.56 16.12 13.10
C ALA A 110 12.84 14.75 13.09
N GLY A 111 11.60 14.71 12.62
CA GLY A 111 10.76 13.52 12.47
C GLY A 111 10.62 13.02 11.03
N VAL A 112 9.90 11.92 10.89
CA VAL A 112 9.45 11.37 9.60
C VAL A 112 8.22 12.15 9.16
N VAL A 113 8.18 12.54 7.88
CA VAL A 113 7.00 13.15 7.25
C VAL A 113 6.50 12.18 6.19
N THR A 114 5.22 11.83 6.30
CA THR A 114 4.53 10.97 5.33
C THR A 114 3.52 11.82 4.56
N ILE A 115 3.49 11.66 3.24
CA ILE A 115 2.52 12.34 2.36
C ILE A 115 1.74 11.26 1.64
N GLU A 116 0.43 11.30 1.80
CA GLU A 116 -0.50 10.33 1.20
C GLU A 116 -1.62 11.08 0.46
N TYR A 117 -2.16 10.44 -0.57
CA TYR A 117 -3.32 10.97 -1.28
C TYR A 117 -4.56 10.86 -0.38
N SER A 118 -5.35 11.94 -0.33
CA SER A 118 -6.64 11.99 0.34
C SER A 118 -7.58 12.92 -0.43
N ASP A 119 -8.88 12.66 -0.39
CA ASP A 119 -9.90 13.55 -0.97
C ASP A 119 -10.04 14.88 -0.19
N LYS A 120 -9.43 14.97 0.99
CA LYS A 120 -9.41 16.16 1.86
C LYS A 120 -7.98 16.44 2.33
N ILE A 121 -7.67 17.72 2.48
CA ILE A 121 -6.42 18.17 3.11
C ILE A 121 -6.57 18.00 4.62
N SER A 122 -5.69 17.23 5.24
CA SER A 122 -5.56 17.07 6.69
C SER A 122 -4.08 16.96 7.08
N LEU A 123 -3.77 17.25 8.34
CA LEU A 123 -2.45 17.07 8.95
C LEU A 123 -2.65 16.25 10.20
N VAL A 124 -2.00 15.10 10.30
CA VAL A 124 -2.06 14.25 11.48
C VAL A 124 -0.68 14.21 12.12
N ILE A 125 -0.62 14.51 13.42
CA ILE A 125 0.57 14.36 14.24
C ILE A 125 0.36 13.14 15.13
N ASP A 126 1.06 12.05 14.82
CA ASP A 126 0.98 10.80 15.58
C ASP A 126 1.33 11.02 17.05
N GLU A 127 0.58 10.36 17.95
CA GLU A 127 0.89 10.38 19.38
C GLU A 127 2.27 9.77 19.65
N THR A 128 3.16 10.59 20.18
CA THR A 128 4.48 10.15 20.64
C THR A 128 4.55 10.14 22.17
N PRO A 129 5.11 9.09 22.81
CA PRO A 129 5.32 9.07 24.25
C PRO A 129 6.10 10.30 24.71
N GLU A 130 5.63 10.96 25.77
CA GLU A 130 6.26 12.16 26.34
C GLU A 130 6.26 13.40 25.41
N ALA A 131 5.38 13.44 24.40
CA ALA A 131 5.23 14.60 23.54
C ALA A 131 4.98 15.87 24.37
N THR A 132 5.76 16.91 24.09
CA THR A 132 5.56 18.26 24.64
C THR A 132 4.80 19.18 23.67
N TRP A 133 4.34 18.63 22.55
CA TRP A 133 3.61 19.29 21.47
C TRP A 133 2.21 18.69 21.29
N GLU A 134 1.33 19.43 20.60
CA GLU A 134 -0.03 18.97 20.27
C GLU A 134 0.02 17.80 19.28
N CYS A 135 -0.74 16.73 19.59
CA CYS A 135 -0.92 15.55 18.75
C CYS A 135 -2.39 15.44 18.33
N GLY A 136 -2.67 14.78 17.21
CA GLY A 136 -4.02 14.65 16.64
C GLY A 136 -4.15 15.17 15.20
N GLU A 137 -5.40 15.31 14.76
CA GLU A 137 -5.81 15.88 13.45
C GLU A 137 -6.14 17.38 13.57
#